data_AF-A0A8X6UIF9-F1
#
_entry.id   AF-A0A8X6UIF9-F1
#
_cell.length_a   1.000
_cell.length_b   1.000
_cell.length_c   1.000
_cell.angle_alpha   90.00
_cell.angle_beta   90.00
_cell.angle_gamma   90.00
#
_symmetry.space_group_name_H-M   'P 1'
#
loop_
_entity.id
_entity.type
_entity.pdbx_description
1 polymer ?
#
loop_
_entity_poly.entity_id
_entity_poly.type
_entity_poly.pdbx_seq_one_letter_code
_entity_poly.pdbx_strand_id
1 'polypeptide(L)' 'VMLAVERVVDELKKNSKPVTTPEEIAQVATISANGDKTIGDLISNAMKKVGKDGVITVKVSYYDKM' A
#
# COMPACT_ATOMS: atom_id res chain seq x y z
N VAL A 1 -4.52 -10.88 31.42
CA VAL A 1 -5.20 -10.23 30.27
C VAL A 1 -4.23 -9.99 29.10
N MET A 2 -2.98 -9.53 29.32
CA MET A 2 -2.03 -9.25 28.23
C MET A 2 -1.58 -10.49 27.41
N LEU A 3 -1.46 -11.67 28.04
CA LEU A 3 -1.05 -12.92 27.37
C LEU A 3 -1.92 -13.30 26.16
N ALA A 4 -3.23 -13.05 26.23
CA ALA A 4 -4.14 -13.38 25.13
C ALA A 4 -3.91 -12.46 23.92
N VAL A 5 -3.67 -11.17 24.17
CA VAL A 5 -3.39 -10.18 23.13
C VAL A 5 -2.06 -10.47 22.46
N GLU A 6 -1.01 -10.78 23.25
CA GLU A 6 0.31 -11.15 22.74
C GLU A 6 0.24 -12.37 21.83
N ARG A 7 -0.49 -13.42 22.26
CA ARG A 7 -0.67 -14.63 21.46
C ARG A 7 -1.33 -14.35 20.10
N VAL A 8 -2.35 -13.49 20.09
CA VAL A 8 -3.05 -13.10 18.86
C VAL A 8 -2.14 -12.28 17.94
N VAL A 9 -1.39 -11.33 18.48
CA VAL A 9 -0.43 -10.53 17.71
C VAL A 9 0.62 -11.43 17.03
N ASP A 10 1.15 -12.41 17.75
CA ASP A 10 2.14 -13.34 17.20
C ASP A 10 1.58 -14.21 16.08
N GLU A 11 0.33 -14.67 16.20
CA GLU A 11 -0.33 -15.42 15.12
C GLU A 11 -0.61 -14.53 13.90
N LEU A 12 -1.04 -13.28 14.10
CA LEU A 12 -1.23 -12.34 12.99
C LEU A 12 0.08 -12.06 12.25
N LYS A 13 1.19 -11.93 12.96
CA LYS A 13 2.53 -11.78 12.35
C LYS A 13 2.91 -13.00 11.52
N LYS A 14 2.69 -14.22 12.03
CA LYS A 14 2.96 -15.46 11.27
C LYS A 14 2.09 -15.60 10.02
N ASN A 15 0.86 -15.12 10.08
CA ASN A 15 -0.08 -15.16 8.95
C ASN A 15 0.13 -14.02 7.94
N SER A 16 0.91 -12.99 8.30
CA SER A 16 1.18 -11.87 7.41
C SER A 16 1.92 -12.33 6.15
N LYS A 17 1.54 -11.78 5.01
CA LYS A 17 2.18 -12.07 3.72
C LYS A 17 2.85 -10.80 3.20
N PRO A 18 4.17 -10.84 2.92
CA PRO A 18 4.84 -9.72 2.28
C PRO A 18 4.30 -9.54 0.86
N VAL A 19 4.01 -8.30 0.50
CA VAL A 19 3.67 -7.90 -0.87
C VAL A 19 4.97 -7.53 -1.57
N THR A 20 5.30 -8.22 -2.66
CA THR A 20 6.62 -8.13 -3.29
C THR A 20 6.58 -7.87 -4.79
N THR A 21 5.50 -8.24 -5.47
CA THR A 21 5.39 -8.05 -6.92
C THR A 21 4.60 -6.79 -7.28
N PRO A 22 4.90 -6.16 -8.44
CA PRO A 22 4.10 -5.04 -8.94
C PRO A 22 2.61 -5.38 -9.09
N GLU A 23 2.29 -6.63 -9.44
CA GLU A 23 0.92 -7.12 -9.60
C GLU A 23 0.18 -7.20 -8.26
N GLU A 24 0.85 -7.71 -7.21
CA GLU A 24 0.30 -7.73 -5.85
C GLU A 24 0.08 -6.30 -5.31
N ILE A 25 1.04 -5.40 -5.58
CA ILE A 25 0.91 -3.97 -5.21
C ILE A 25 -0.29 -3.34 -5.92
N ALA A 26 -0.44 -3.57 -7.22
CA ALA A 26 -1.57 -3.04 -8.00
C ALA A 26 -2.91 -3.57 -7.48
N GLN A 27 -2.99 -4.85 -7.15
CA GLN A 27 -4.20 -5.45 -6.60
C GLN A 27 -4.58 -4.84 -5.25
N VAL A 28 -3.63 -4.75 -4.31
CA VAL A 28 -3.88 -4.16 -2.99
C VAL A 28 -4.26 -2.69 -3.13
N ALA A 29 -3.54 -1.92 -3.95
CA ALA A 29 -3.84 -0.52 -4.21
C ALA A 29 -5.22 -0.30 -4.84
N THR A 30 -5.63 -1.16 -5.78
CA THR A 30 -6.97 -1.13 -6.39
C THR A 30 -8.07 -1.34 -5.35
N ILE A 31 -7.90 -2.34 -4.47
CA ILE A 31 -8.87 -2.63 -3.41
C ILE A 31 -8.98 -1.44 -2.44
N SER A 32 -7.84 -0.87 -2.04
CA SER A 32 -7.80 0.31 -1.16
C SER A 32 -8.37 1.57 -1.83
N ALA A 33 -8.32 1.66 -3.16
CA ALA A 33 -8.89 2.75 -3.95
C ALA A 33 -10.37 2.52 -4.30
N ASN A 34 -11.13 1.80 -3.46
CA ASN A 34 -12.55 1.46 -3.67
C ASN A 34 -12.83 0.74 -5.01
N GLY A 35 -11.89 -0.09 -5.47
CA GLY A 35 -12.01 -0.86 -6.70
C GLY A 35 -11.56 -0.12 -7.96
N ASP A 36 -10.98 1.08 -7.87
CA ASP A 36 -10.45 1.80 -9.02
C ASP A 36 -9.11 1.20 -9.48
N LYS A 37 -9.17 0.44 -10.56
CA LYS A 37 -8.01 -0.20 -11.17
C LYS A 37 -7.00 0.81 -11.73
N THR A 38 -7.47 1.92 -12.27
CA THR A 38 -6.59 2.96 -12.86
C THR A 38 -5.72 3.58 -11.77
N ILE A 39 -6.29 3.84 -10.60
CA ILE A 39 -5.55 4.33 -9.44
C ILE A 39 -4.61 3.26 -8.89
N GLY A 40 -5.04 2.00 -8.82
CA GLY A 40 -4.18 0.89 -8.41
C GLY A 40 -2.94 0.74 -9.30
N ASP A 41 -3.13 0.79 -10.62
CA ASP A 41 -2.04 0.72 -11.61
C ASP A 41 -1.12 1.95 -11.49
N LEU A 42 -1.67 3.16 -11.27
CA LEU A 42 -0.90 4.37 -11.05
C LEU A 42 0.02 4.26 -9.81
N ILE A 43 -0.53 3.76 -8.70
CA ILE A 43 0.22 3.57 -7.45
C ILE A 43 1.31 2.50 -7.63
N SER A 44 1.00 1.37 -8.27
CA SER A 44 2.00 0.32 -8.53
C SER A 44 3.17 0.84 -9.38
N ASN A 45 2.87 1.61 -10.43
CA ASN A 45 3.88 2.25 -11.26
C ASN A 45 4.73 3.25 -10.48
N ALA A 46 4.10 4.07 -9.62
CA ALA A 46 4.82 5.01 -8.76
C ALA A 46 5.73 4.27 -7.76
N MET A 47 5.22 3.24 -7.09
CA MET A 47 5.97 2.39 -6.15
C MET A 47 7.17 1.71 -6.82
N LYS A 48 7.00 1.21 -8.04
CA LYS A 48 8.10 0.63 -8.83
C LYS A 48 9.20 1.64 -9.12
N LYS A 49 8.86 2.91 -9.32
CA LYS A 49 9.81 3.99 -9.62
C LYS A 49 10.55 4.48 -8.37
N VAL A 50 9.88 4.57 -7.23
CA VAL A 50 10.48 5.08 -5.98
C VAL A 50 11.19 4.01 -5.17
N GLY A 51 10.88 2.73 -5.39
CA GLY A 51 11.47 1.61 -4.66
C GLY A 51 10.85 1.38 -3.28
N LYS A 52 11.36 0.40 -2.55
CA LYS A 52 10.75 -0.10 -1.29
C LYS A 52 10.65 0.96 -0.19
N ASP A 53 11.66 1.81 -0.06
CA ASP A 53 11.74 2.84 0.99
C ASP A 53 11.36 4.23 0.45
N GLY A 54 10.77 4.28 -0.74
CA GLY A 54 10.41 5.52 -1.42
C GLY A 54 9.16 6.18 -0.85
N VAL A 55 9.17 7.51 -0.75
CA VAL A 55 8.02 8.30 -0.30
C VAL A 55 7.32 8.91 -1.51
N ILE A 56 6.02 8.66 -1.65
CA ILE A 56 5.18 9.27 -2.69
C ILE A 56 4.44 10.45 -2.07
N THR A 57 4.54 11.63 -2.70
CA THR A 57 3.80 12.83 -2.31
C THR A 57 2.84 13.23 -3.40
N VAL A 58 1.60 13.57 -3.03
CA VAL A 58 0.58 14.07 -3.94
C VAL A 58 0.43 15.58 -3.75
N LYS A 59 0.37 16.33 -4.85
CA LYS A 59 0.03 17.75 -4.85
C LYS A 59 -1.28 17.96 -5.61
N VAL A 60 -2.13 18.85 -5.10
CA VAL A 60 -3.36 19.24 -5.79
C VAL A 60 -3.00 20.30 -6.83
N SER A 61 -3.43 20.09 -8.07
CA SER A 61 -3.05 20.93 -9.21
C SER A 61 -3.47 22.40 -9.13
N TYR A 62 -4.41 22.76 -8.24
CA TYR A 62 -4.87 24.15 -8.13
C TYR A 62 -3.81 25.09 -7.54
N TYR A 63 -2.92 24.59 -6.67
CA TYR A 63 -1.87 25.41 -6.06
C TYR A 63 -0.68 25.71 -6.98
N ASP A 64 -0.52 24.96 -8.09
CA ASP A 64 0.54 25.19 -9.09
C ASP A 64 0.17 26.29 -10.11
N LYS A 65 -1.06 26.81 -10.05
CA LYS A 65 -1.61 27.82 -10.99
C LYS A 65 -1.71 29.24 -10.41
N MET A 66 -1.34 29.46 -9.14
CA MET A 66 -1.22 30.78 -8.52
C MET A 66 0.24 31.24 -8.55
#